data_AF-A0A2D6N919-F1
#
_entry.id   AF-A0A2D6N919-F1
#
_cell.length_a   1.000
_cell.length_b   1.000
_cell.length_c   1.000
_cell.angle_alpha   90.00
_cell.angle_beta   90.00
_cell.angle_gamma   90.00
#
_symmetry.space_group_name_H-M   'P 1'
#
loop_
_entity.id
_entity.type
_entity.pdbx_description
1 polymer ?
#
loop_
_entity_poly.entity_id
_entity_poly.type
_entity_poly.pdbx_seq_one_letter_code
_entity_poly.pdbx_strand_id
1 'polypeptide(L)' 'MGFDAGRARLRGPGMFLRFNVPDEGDLLADLRLDADTPLLVVERGGKRRALSVRQIAYHHLAQGQLAGEPY' A
#
# COMPACT_ATOMS: atom_id res chain seq x y z
N MET A 1 18.76 21.70 9.07
CA MET A 1 19.30 20.99 7.90
C MET A 1 18.13 20.71 6.96
N GLY A 2 18.07 21.40 5.82
CA GLY A 2 16.99 21.22 4.84
C GLY A 2 17.41 20.26 3.72
N PHE A 3 16.43 19.67 3.04
CA PHE A 3 16.65 18.88 1.84
C PHE A 3 17.14 19.78 0.69
N ASP A 4 18.33 19.49 0.14
CA ASP A 4 18.91 20.19 -1.02
C ASP A 4 18.56 19.45 -2.32
N ALA A 5 17.55 19.96 -3.02
CA ALA A 5 17.06 19.37 -4.26
C ALA A 5 18.08 19.40 -5.42
N GLY A 6 19.08 20.30 -5.38
CA GLY A 6 20.11 20.41 -6.42
C GLY A 6 21.17 19.30 -6.35
N ARG A 7 21.36 18.71 -5.16
CA ARG A 7 22.23 17.54 -4.94
C ARG A 7 21.51 16.22 -5.13
N ALA A 8 20.18 16.23 -5.10
CA ALA A 8 19.39 15.02 -5.30
C ALA A 8 19.38 14.62 -6.78
N ARG A 9 19.85 13.41 -7.08
CA ARG A 9 19.72 12.80 -8.41
C ARG A 9 18.28 12.32 -8.61
N LEU A 10 17.38 13.27 -8.84
CA LEU A 10 15.94 13.03 -9.07
C LEU A 10 15.62 12.74 -10.55
N ARG A 11 16.57 12.98 -11.46
CA ARG A 11 16.42 12.74 -12.90
C ARG A 11 17.18 11.47 -13.28
N GLY A 12 16.44 10.46 -13.70
CA GLY A 12 16.92 9.12 -14.05
C GLY A 12 15.91 8.05 -13.60
N PRO A 13 15.98 6.83 -14.14
CA PRO A 13 15.20 5.71 -13.58
C PRO A 13 15.54 5.58 -12.09
N GLY A 14 14.51 5.43 -11.26
CA GLY A 14 14.69 5.33 -9.81
C GLY A 14 15.66 4.19 -9.48
N MET A 15 16.60 4.45 -8.57
CA MET A 15 17.58 3.44 -8.13
C MET A 15 16.89 2.24 -7.45
N PHE A 16 15.65 2.44 -7.01
CA PHE A 16 14.80 1.42 -6.43
C PHE A 16 13.56 1.22 -7.30
N LEU A 17 13.21 -0.05 -7.48
CA LEU A 17 11.94 -0.43 -8.07
C LEU A 17 10.80 0.05 -7.17
N ARG A 18 9.82 0.70 -7.78
CA ARG A 18 8.64 1.15 -7.05
C ARG A 18 7.73 -0.05 -6.84
N PHE A 19 7.37 -0.29 -5.60
CA PHE A 19 6.31 -1.21 -5.26
C PHE A 19 4.97 -0.56 -5.62
N ASN A 20 4.24 -1.18 -6.54
CA ASN A 20 2.88 -0.77 -6.89
C ASN A 20 1.90 -1.79 -6.33
N VAL A 21 0.86 -1.32 -5.64
CA VAL A 21 -0.26 -2.15 -5.25
C VAL A 21 -1.21 -2.22 -6.46
N PRO A 22 -1.51 -3.41 -7.01
CA PRO A 22 -2.28 -3.55 -8.24
C PRO A 22 -3.75 -3.15 -8.08
N ASP A 23 -4.27 -3.22 -6.86
CA ASP A 23 -5.65 -2.91 -6.50
C ASP A 23 -5.68 -2.00 -5.25
N GLU A 24 -6.57 -1.01 -5.26
CA GLU A 24 -6.80 -0.12 -4.11
C GLU A 24 -7.81 -0.71 -3.11
N GLY A 25 -8.44 -1.84 -3.47
CA GLY A 25 -9.43 -2.56 -2.68
C GLY A 25 -10.83 -1.98 -2.79
N ASP A 26 -11.78 -2.65 -2.13
CA ASP A 26 -13.20 -2.25 -2.11
C ASP A 26 -13.49 -1.17 -1.05
N LEU A 27 -14.55 -0.38 -1.28
CA LEU A 27 -15.06 0.53 -0.27
C LEU A 27 -15.67 -0.24 0.89
N LEU A 28 -15.37 0.18 2.12
CA LEU A 28 -15.90 -0.46 3.33
C LEU A 28 -17.44 -0.49 3.36
N ALA A 29 -18.10 0.52 2.79
CA ALA A 29 -19.56 0.61 2.71
C ALA A 29 -20.19 -0.44 1.79
N ASP A 30 -19.43 -0.94 0.81
CA ASP A 30 -19.90 -1.95 -0.13
C ASP A 30 -19.67 -3.37 0.40
N LEU A 31 -18.85 -3.49 1.46
CA LEU A 31 -18.58 -4.75 2.13
C LEU A 31 -19.67 -5.06 3.16
N ARG A 32 -20.23 -6.27 3.09
CA ARG A 32 -21.19 -6.78 4.09
C ARG A 32 -20.46 -7.41 5.27
N LEU A 33 -19.66 -6.60 5.97
CA LEU A 33 -18.97 -7.04 7.18
C LEU A 33 -19.89 -6.98 8.39
N ASP A 34 -19.73 -7.92 9.32
CA ASP A 34 -20.37 -7.85 10.62
C ASP A 34 -19.83 -6.65 11.40
N ALA A 35 -20.69 -6.00 12.20
CA ALA A 35 -20.37 -4.75 12.89
C ALA A 35 -19.20 -4.88 13.89
N ASP A 36 -18.94 -6.10 14.37
CA ASP A 36 -17.86 -6.44 15.30
C ASP A 36 -16.60 -6.97 14.59
N THR A 37 -16.57 -6.96 13.24
CA THR A 37 -15.41 -7.43 12.48
C THR A 37 -14.17 -6.61 12.84
N PRO A 38 -13.10 -7.25 13.36
CA PRO A 38 -11.87 -6.53 13.69
C PRO A 38 -11.13 -6.11 12.43
N LEU A 39 -10.81 -4.83 12.34
CA LEU A 39 -10.07 -4.20 11.24
C LEU A 39 -8.79 -3.53 11.75
N LEU A 40 -7.69 -3.73 11.04
CA LEU A 40 -6.49 -2.93 11.16
C LEU A 40 -6.59 -1.73 10.23
N VAL A 41 -6.61 -0.52 10.79
CA VAL A 41 -6.62 0.71 10.01
C VAL A 41 -5.20 1.26 9.89
N VAL A 42 -4.77 1.53 8.66
CA VAL A 42 -3.45 2.12 8.36
C VAL A 42 -3.61 3.43 7.61
N GLU A 43 -2.77 4.41 7.92
CA GLU A 43 -2.72 5.70 7.23
C GLU A 43 -1.32 5.94 6.66
N ARG A 44 -1.24 6.31 5.38
CA ARG A 44 0.01 6.69 4.72
C ARG A 44 -0.25 7.73 3.65
N GLY A 45 0.47 8.86 3.70
CA GLY A 45 0.36 9.91 2.68
C GLY A 45 -1.05 10.47 2.54
N GLY A 46 -1.80 10.58 3.64
CA GLY A 46 -3.19 11.05 3.67
C GLY A 46 -4.23 10.03 3.17
N LYS A 47 -3.82 8.83 2.75
CA LYS A 47 -4.73 7.73 2.40
C LYS A 47 -4.91 6.82 3.62
N ARG A 48 -6.17 6.44 3.90
CA ARG A 48 -6.54 5.43 4.91
C ARG A 48 -6.98 4.14 4.25
N ARG A 49 -6.57 3.00 4.81
CA ARG A 49 -6.97 1.66 4.36
C ARG A 49 -7.33 0.81 5.59
N ALA A 50 -8.20 -0.17 5.39
CA ALA A 50 -8.59 -1.14 6.40
C ALA A 50 -8.31 -2.56 5.90
N LEU A 51 -7.77 -3.40 6.77
CA LEU A 51 -7.48 -4.80 6.51
C LEU A 51 -8.15 -5.64 7.60
N SER A 52 -8.88 -6.68 7.23
CA SER A 52 -9.35 -7.67 8.21
C SER A 52 -8.18 -8.53 8.69
N VAL A 53 -8.32 -9.10 9.90
CA VAL A 53 -7.30 -10.00 10.47
C VAL A 53 -6.98 -11.18 9.54
N ARG A 54 -8.00 -11.70 8.82
CA ARG A 54 -7.80 -12.77 7.83
C ARG A 54 -6.95 -12.33 6.64
N GLN A 55 -7.10 -11.07 6.20
CA GLN A 55 -6.30 -10.54 5.10
C GLN A 55 -4.83 -10.38 5.48
N ILE A 56 -4.55 -10.05 6.75
CA ILE A 56 -3.18 -9.95 7.29
C ILE A 56 -2.52 -11.33 7.40
N ALA A 57 -3.30 -12.36 7.74
CA ALA A 57 -2.81 -13.73 7.87
C ALA A 57 -2.48 -14.39 6.52
N TYR A 58 -2.96 -13.83 5.40
CA TYR A 58 -2.72 -14.37 4.07
C TYR A 58 -1.51 -13.71 3.42
N HIS A 59 -0.54 -14.53 3.03
CA HIS A 59 0.81 -14.12 2.62
C HIS A 59 0.85 -13.38 1.27
N HIS A 60 -0.27 -13.26 0.55
CA HIS A 60 -0.33 -12.69 -0.80
C HIS A 60 -1.41 -11.61 -1.01
N LEU A 61 -2.15 -11.19 0.03
CA LEU A 61 -3.20 -10.17 -0.13
C LEU A 61 -2.67 -8.73 -0.23
N ALA A 62 -1.44 -8.51 0.21
CA ALA A 62 -0.70 -7.28 0.01
C ALA A 62 0.45 -7.48 -1.02
N GLN A 63 0.28 -8.43 -1.95
CA GLN A 63 1.26 -8.67 -3.00
C GLN A 63 1.21 -7.51 -3.99
N GLY A 64 2.32 -6.83 -4.14
CA GLY A 64 2.47 -5.76 -5.11
C GLY A 64 3.20 -6.25 -6.34
N GLN A 65 3.63 -5.31 -7.15
CA GLN A 65 4.52 -5.57 -8.26
C GLN A 65 5.84 -4.84 -8.04
N LEU A 66 6.94 -5.55 -8.30
CA LEU A 66 8.30 -5.03 -8.32
C LEU A 66 8.89 -5.31 -9.70
N ALA A 67 9.21 -4.27 -10.47
CA ALA A 67 9.61 -4.40 -11.89
C ALA A 67 8.60 -5.14 -12.80
N GLY A 68 7.32 -5.15 -12.44
CA GLY A 68 6.29 -5.88 -13.20
C GLY A 68 6.16 -7.35 -12.83
N GLU A 69 6.97 -7.84 -11.89
CA GLU A 69 6.86 -9.18 -11.33
C GLU A 69 6.13 -9.14 -9.97
N PRO A 70 5.38 -10.19 -9.59
CA PRO A 70 4.70 -10.23 -8.30
C PRO A 70 5.70 -10.33 -7.13
N TYR A 71 5.48 -9.54 -6.06
CA TYR A 71 6.33 -9.49 -4.85
C TYR A 71 5.50 -9.45 -3.57
#